data_AF-A0A0C9VCI2-F1
#
_entry.id   AF-A0A0C9VCI2-F1
#
_cell.length_a   1.000
_cell.length_b   1.000
_cell.length_c   1.000
_cell.angle_alpha   90.00
_cell.angle_beta   90.00
_cell.angle_gamma   90.00
#
_symmetry.space_group_name_H-M   'P 1'
#
loop_
_entity.id
_entity.type
_entity.pdbx_description
1 polymer ?
#
loop_
_entity_poly.entity_id
_entity_poly.type
_entity_poly.pdbx_seq_one_letter_code
_entity_poly.pdbx_strand_id
1 'polypeptide(L)'
;MSYTRRVRSLIFLDAGQQEQTVETLLGLFNSHTTPPLVFPNLHTIQWFDERQDMLPCLLRCLSPTVTVLSLNLGYKSWFRWSSTGIQGMATIMDSLARKTPSMDQFWCNVPPAFDAATEMFSELICGWTRLTNVGMPIPVNSRTLLHLASLSLRKLYITIPSAWGPAETAHSVSAWFPESLENLCISGPTFSSCARFMARLHAAPLSVNVRSEAPCRAHEVRELTKMLSTQLSHQRLQELCIQMAEPDNKGVPHLLELKDIEPLSRFTQLKVLNLNELYPGNLRDGDIHHLASAWPHLVRLFFGTRWESPVRPCVSVAGLQSVLTQCPMLETLCLPVNFHFSPDMIISAEQPYSGVVHTSLRHLNVGCGSCNEPKSTAALLSAMLPSMYLSYWKEYSEDEGETPLTDEESSRIAAWVEVQRLLGYDLDLDDI
;
A
#
# COMPACT_ATOMS: atom_id res chain seq x y z
N MET A 1 26.24 34.75 -6.77
CA MET A 1 26.36 33.47 -7.53
C MET A 1 27.18 32.38 -6.83
N SER A 2 28.10 32.65 -5.89
CA SER A 2 28.86 31.57 -5.20
C SER A 2 27.97 30.57 -4.45
N TYR A 3 26.87 31.04 -3.86
CA TYR A 3 25.96 30.21 -3.07
C TYR A 3 25.23 29.15 -3.91
N THR A 4 24.81 29.46 -5.14
CA THR A 4 23.99 28.54 -5.94
C THR A 4 24.74 27.27 -6.36
N ARG A 5 26.08 27.34 -6.45
CA ARG A 5 26.93 26.16 -6.67
C ARG A 5 26.98 25.22 -5.46
N ARG A 6 26.60 25.66 -4.27
CA ARG A 6 26.57 24.84 -3.05
C ARG A 6 25.22 24.13 -2.85
N VAL A 7 24.17 24.59 -3.53
CA VAL A 7 22.84 24.00 -3.43
C VAL A 7 22.85 22.63 -4.11
N ARG A 8 22.51 21.58 -3.34
CA ARG A 8 22.46 20.18 -3.81
C ARG A 8 21.05 19.59 -3.82
N SER A 9 20.15 20.14 -3.01
CA SER A 9 18.76 19.74 -2.92
C SER A 9 17.86 20.97 -2.94
N LEU A 10 16.70 20.86 -3.57
CA LEU A 10 15.70 21.90 -3.64
C LEU A 10 14.32 21.27 -3.47
N ILE A 11 13.55 21.82 -2.52
CA ILE A 11 12.20 21.36 -2.21
C ILE A 11 11.27 22.56 -2.41
N PHE A 12 10.32 22.43 -3.33
CA PHE A 12 9.22 23.38 -3.48
C PHE A 12 8.01 22.79 -2.80
N LEU A 13 7.61 23.40 -1.70
CA LEU A 13 6.37 23.07 -1.00
C LEU A 13 5.24 23.89 -1.62
N ASP A 14 4.02 23.37 -1.55
CA ASP A 14 2.85 24.18 -1.83
C ASP A 14 2.81 25.36 -0.85
N ALA A 15 2.90 26.57 -1.38
CA ALA A 15 2.99 27.80 -0.60
C ALA A 15 1.62 28.28 -0.08
N GLY A 16 0.53 27.55 -0.38
CA GLY A 16 -0.81 28.11 -0.27
C GLY A 16 -0.96 29.35 -1.15
N GLN A 17 -2.04 30.13 -1.00
CA GLN A 17 -2.39 31.26 -1.88
C GLN A 17 -1.45 32.50 -1.83
N GLN A 18 -0.15 32.34 -1.60
CA GLN A 18 0.81 33.44 -1.69
C GLN A 18 1.21 33.72 -3.16
N GLU A 19 0.38 34.49 -3.86
CA GLU A 19 0.62 34.92 -5.26
C GLU A 19 1.89 35.77 -5.42
N GLN A 20 2.22 36.62 -4.43
CA GLN A 20 3.39 37.52 -4.49
C GLN A 20 4.74 36.79 -4.62
N THR A 21 4.79 35.53 -4.21
CA THR A 21 5.99 34.70 -4.30
C THR A 21 6.27 34.24 -5.73
N VAL A 22 5.24 34.06 -6.57
CA VAL A 22 5.38 33.52 -7.93
C VAL A 22 6.02 34.52 -8.88
N GLU A 23 5.47 35.74 -8.97
CA GLU A 23 6.00 36.78 -9.85
C GLU A 23 7.45 37.11 -9.51
N THR A 24 7.77 37.16 -8.21
CA THR A 24 9.13 37.39 -7.72
C THR A 24 10.07 36.28 -8.19
N LEU A 25 9.67 35.00 -8.02
CA LEU A 25 10.47 33.87 -8.46
C LEU A 25 10.63 33.84 -9.98
N LEU A 26 9.55 34.02 -10.74
CA LEU A 26 9.60 34.08 -12.20
C LEU A 26 10.47 35.24 -12.70
N GLY A 27 10.38 36.42 -12.07
CA GLY A 27 11.24 37.56 -12.36
C GLY A 27 12.71 37.24 -12.11
N LEU A 28 13.03 36.55 -11.02
CA LEU A 28 14.38 36.08 -10.72
C LEU A 28 14.86 35.04 -11.74
N PHE A 29 14.04 34.06 -12.11
CA PHE A 29 14.42 33.00 -13.06
C PHE A 29 14.50 33.48 -14.52
N ASN A 30 13.73 34.50 -14.90
CA ASN A 30 13.69 35.06 -16.25
C ASN A 30 14.59 36.28 -16.45
N SER A 31 15.20 36.81 -15.39
CA SER A 31 16.18 37.90 -15.52
C SER A 31 17.33 37.51 -16.44
N HIS A 32 17.73 38.40 -17.36
CA HIS A 32 18.89 38.21 -18.24
C HIS A 32 20.21 38.03 -17.48
N THR A 33 20.25 38.44 -16.21
CA THR A 33 21.41 38.27 -15.33
C THR A 33 21.51 36.87 -14.74
N THR A 34 20.43 36.09 -14.81
CA THR A 34 20.35 34.75 -14.24
C THR A 34 20.99 33.76 -15.21
N PRO A 35 21.98 32.97 -14.76
CA PRO A 35 22.64 32.00 -15.63
C PRO A 35 21.64 30.94 -16.14
N PRO A 36 21.90 30.31 -17.30
CA PRO A 36 21.02 29.29 -17.86
C PRO A 36 20.70 28.14 -16.91
N LEU A 37 21.67 27.78 -16.04
CA LEU A 37 21.53 26.84 -14.94
C LEU A 37 21.68 27.60 -13.63
N VAL A 38 20.58 27.78 -12.91
CA VAL A 38 20.58 28.49 -11.62
C VAL A 38 21.38 27.71 -10.58
N PHE A 39 21.18 26.39 -10.55
CA PHE A 39 21.82 25.47 -9.61
C PHE A 39 22.60 24.40 -10.39
N PRO A 40 23.84 24.69 -10.85
CA PRO A 40 24.61 23.81 -11.74
C PRO A 40 25.08 22.50 -11.07
N ASN A 41 24.78 22.35 -9.79
CA ASN A 41 25.32 21.36 -8.88
C ASN A 41 24.19 20.62 -8.13
N LEU A 42 22.95 20.78 -8.61
CA LEU A 42 21.75 20.25 -8.00
C LEU A 42 21.61 18.75 -8.30
N HIS A 43 21.34 17.96 -7.27
CA HIS A 43 21.21 16.51 -7.35
C HIS A 43 19.77 16.06 -7.09
N THR A 44 19.07 16.76 -6.19
CA THR A 44 17.73 16.40 -5.74
C THR A 44 16.76 17.53 -6.00
N ILE A 45 15.62 17.20 -6.60
CA ILE A 45 14.48 18.11 -6.76
C ILE A 45 13.25 17.39 -6.20
N GLN A 46 12.56 18.04 -5.27
CA GLN A 46 11.21 17.66 -4.87
C GLN A 46 10.28 18.81 -5.18
N TRP A 47 9.24 18.53 -5.95
CA TRP A 47 8.32 19.51 -6.46
C TRP A 47 6.89 19.15 -6.04
N PHE A 48 6.41 19.84 -5.01
CA PHE A 48 5.07 19.71 -4.44
C PHE A 48 4.25 20.99 -4.61
N ASP A 49 4.77 22.01 -5.30
CA ASP A 49 4.01 23.24 -5.56
C ASP A 49 2.70 22.88 -6.26
N GLU A 50 1.67 23.71 -5.99
CA GLU A 50 0.29 23.89 -6.52
C GLU A 50 0.08 24.70 -7.86
N ARG A 51 1.08 25.49 -8.27
CA ARG A 51 1.12 26.49 -9.35
C ARG A 51 1.44 26.02 -10.78
N GLN A 52 0.54 26.09 -11.79
CA GLN A 52 0.95 25.90 -13.21
C GLN A 52 1.98 26.96 -13.69
N ASP A 53 1.83 28.19 -13.23
CA ASP A 53 2.72 29.32 -13.51
C ASP A 53 4.15 29.12 -12.99
N MET A 54 4.34 28.22 -12.02
CA MET A 54 5.65 27.86 -11.46
C MET A 54 6.42 26.82 -12.29
N LEU A 55 5.79 26.18 -13.28
CA LEU A 55 6.43 25.16 -14.13
C LEU A 55 7.70 25.65 -14.87
N PRO A 56 7.76 26.89 -15.40
CA PRO A 56 9.00 27.42 -15.98
C PRO A 56 10.16 27.45 -14.99
N CYS A 57 9.89 27.67 -13.69
CA CYS A 57 10.92 27.65 -12.64
C CYS A 57 11.50 26.23 -12.46
N LEU A 58 10.65 25.19 -12.49
CA LEU A 58 11.11 23.79 -12.49
C LEU A 58 12.08 23.55 -13.64
N LEU A 59 11.70 23.93 -14.86
CA LEU A 59 12.52 23.74 -16.07
C LEU A 59 13.89 24.44 -16.03
N ARG A 60 14.01 25.52 -15.25
CA ARG A 60 15.26 26.27 -15.02
C ARG A 60 16.14 25.62 -13.94
N CYS A 61 15.54 24.83 -13.05
CA CYS A 61 16.26 24.09 -12.02
C CYS A 61 16.82 22.75 -12.53
N LEU A 62 16.27 22.21 -13.62
CA LEU A 62 16.76 20.98 -14.24
C LEU A 62 18.20 21.11 -14.72
N SER A 63 19.03 20.13 -14.38
CA SER A 63 20.43 20.06 -14.79
C SER A 63 20.91 18.62 -14.95
N PRO A 64 22.00 18.38 -15.70
CA PRO A 64 22.51 17.02 -15.93
C PRO A 64 23.00 16.30 -14.68
N THR A 65 23.20 17.02 -13.57
CA THR A 65 23.61 16.48 -12.27
C THR A 65 22.45 15.99 -11.42
N VAL A 66 21.19 16.28 -11.82
CA VAL A 66 20.02 15.80 -11.11
C VAL A 66 19.92 14.29 -11.26
N THR A 67 19.86 13.62 -10.12
CA THR A 67 19.78 12.16 -10.00
C THR A 67 18.49 11.73 -9.30
N VAL A 68 17.86 12.62 -8.54
CA VAL A 68 16.67 12.34 -7.72
C VAL A 68 15.62 13.39 -8.05
N LEU A 69 14.48 12.96 -8.59
CA LEU A 69 13.36 13.83 -8.93
C LEU A 69 12.04 13.28 -8.40
N SER A 70 11.36 14.07 -7.59
CA SER A 70 10.00 13.77 -7.11
C SER A 70 9.04 14.85 -7.59
N LEU A 71 7.99 14.45 -8.31
CA LEU A 71 6.92 15.30 -8.81
C LEU A 71 5.59 14.86 -8.18
N ASN A 72 4.86 15.79 -7.57
CA ASN A 72 3.49 15.54 -7.17
C ASN A 72 2.54 16.18 -8.18
N LEU A 73 1.85 15.36 -8.98
CA LEU A 73 0.83 15.81 -9.94
C LEU A 73 -0.56 15.28 -9.52
N GLY A 74 -0.79 15.16 -8.21
CA GLY A 74 -1.96 14.49 -7.62
C GLY A 74 -3.33 15.11 -7.95
N TYR A 75 -4.39 14.48 -7.42
CA TYR A 75 -5.80 14.73 -7.77
C TYR A 75 -6.33 16.16 -7.58
N LYS A 76 -5.73 16.94 -6.67
CA LYS A 76 -6.08 18.36 -6.47
C LYS A 76 -5.27 19.31 -7.37
N SER A 77 -4.22 18.78 -8.01
CA SER A 77 -3.23 19.58 -8.71
C SER A 77 -3.66 19.93 -10.13
N TRP A 78 -3.77 21.26 -10.36
CA TRP A 78 -3.32 22.05 -11.52
C TRP A 78 -4.00 21.82 -12.84
N PHE A 79 -4.00 20.59 -13.31
CA PHE A 79 -4.52 20.25 -14.59
C PHE A 79 -5.96 19.85 -14.36
N ARG A 80 -6.88 20.78 -14.61
CA ARG A 80 -7.94 20.35 -15.54
C ARG A 80 -7.15 19.75 -16.69
N TRP A 81 -7.09 18.43 -16.80
CA TRP A 81 -6.37 17.69 -17.83
C TRP A 81 -7.04 17.93 -19.20
N SER A 82 -7.23 19.21 -19.52
CA SER A 82 -7.59 19.75 -20.79
C SER A 82 -6.43 19.50 -21.74
N SER A 83 -6.73 19.57 -23.03
CA SER A 83 -5.74 19.51 -24.10
C SER A 83 -4.53 20.42 -23.86
N THR A 84 -4.75 21.65 -23.36
CA THR A 84 -3.69 22.60 -23.01
C THR A 84 -2.79 22.13 -21.87
N GLY A 85 -3.37 21.56 -20.81
CA GLY A 85 -2.62 21.02 -19.69
C GLY A 85 -1.69 19.89 -20.10
N ILE A 86 -2.23 18.97 -20.91
CA ILE A 86 -1.51 17.82 -21.45
C ILE A 86 -0.31 18.27 -22.29
N GLN A 87 -0.49 19.27 -23.16
CA GLN A 87 0.59 19.80 -24.00
C GLN A 87 1.70 20.46 -23.16
N GLY A 88 1.33 21.20 -22.11
CA GLY A 88 2.28 21.76 -21.16
C GLY A 88 3.10 20.67 -20.48
N MET A 89 2.43 19.61 -20.02
CA MET A 89 3.09 18.46 -19.39
C MET A 89 4.02 17.73 -20.35
N ALA A 90 3.59 17.48 -21.59
CA ALA A 90 4.41 16.86 -22.63
C ALA A 90 5.73 17.63 -22.83
N THR A 91 5.64 18.96 -22.88
CA THR A 91 6.81 19.85 -23.03
C THR A 91 7.77 19.74 -21.85
N ILE A 92 7.24 19.57 -20.64
CA ILE A 92 8.03 19.39 -19.42
C ILE A 92 8.71 18.02 -19.42
N MET A 93 7.99 16.95 -19.77
CA MET A 93 8.56 15.60 -19.84
C MET A 93 9.67 15.51 -20.89
N ASP A 94 9.47 16.09 -22.07
CA ASP A 94 10.52 16.15 -23.10
C ASP A 94 11.76 16.90 -22.60
N SER A 95 11.56 18.01 -21.88
CA SER A 95 12.65 18.77 -21.28
C SER A 95 13.37 17.99 -20.17
N LEU A 96 12.65 17.21 -19.37
CA LEU A 96 13.20 16.37 -18.32
C LEU A 96 14.12 15.30 -18.89
N ALA A 97 13.64 14.52 -19.86
CA ALA A 97 14.43 13.47 -20.51
C ALA A 97 15.78 14.00 -21.02
N ARG A 98 15.75 15.18 -21.66
CA ARG A 98 16.93 15.81 -22.26
C ARG A 98 17.88 16.44 -21.24
N LYS A 99 17.35 17.08 -20.19
CA LYS A 99 18.14 17.85 -19.23
C LYS A 99 18.66 17.04 -18.06
N THR A 100 18.04 15.89 -17.74
CA THR A 100 18.43 15.05 -16.60
C THR A 100 18.78 13.62 -17.02
N PRO A 101 19.79 13.41 -17.89
CA PRO A 101 20.16 12.08 -18.39
C PRO A 101 20.75 11.15 -17.31
N SER A 102 21.20 11.70 -16.18
CA SER A 102 21.81 10.95 -15.07
C SER A 102 20.79 10.46 -14.03
N MET A 103 19.50 10.40 -14.37
CA MET A 103 18.44 10.06 -13.41
C MET A 103 18.67 8.67 -12.78
N ASP A 104 18.66 8.62 -11.46
CA ASP A 104 18.80 7.42 -10.63
C ASP A 104 17.44 7.08 -10.00
N GLN A 105 16.73 8.10 -9.50
CA GLN A 105 15.47 7.93 -8.78
C GLN A 105 14.42 8.92 -9.27
N PHE A 106 13.27 8.39 -9.67
CA PHE A 106 12.15 9.17 -10.16
C PHE A 106 10.88 8.78 -9.42
N TRP A 107 10.18 9.78 -8.87
CA TRP A 107 8.84 9.60 -8.31
C TRP A 107 7.88 10.57 -8.98
N CYS A 108 6.74 10.06 -9.41
CA CYS A 108 5.71 10.89 -10.01
C CYS A 108 4.33 10.39 -9.62
N ASN A 109 3.58 11.19 -8.87
CA ASN A 109 2.18 10.88 -8.58
C ASN A 109 1.33 11.32 -9.77
N VAL A 110 0.79 10.37 -10.54
CA VAL A 110 -0.06 10.65 -11.72
C VAL A 110 -1.47 10.14 -11.44
N PRO A 111 -2.53 10.89 -11.78
CA PRO A 111 -3.89 10.38 -11.66
C PRO A 111 -4.11 9.14 -12.55
N PRO A 112 -4.80 8.10 -12.04
CA PRO A 112 -4.91 6.79 -12.70
C PRO A 112 -5.71 6.81 -14.01
N ALA A 113 -6.58 7.79 -14.23
CA ALA A 113 -7.54 7.80 -15.33
C ALA A 113 -7.00 8.25 -16.70
N PHE A 114 -5.68 8.24 -16.93
CA PHE A 114 -5.10 9.00 -18.04
C PHE A 114 -4.20 8.19 -18.98
N ASP A 115 -4.83 7.43 -19.89
CA ASP A 115 -4.15 6.61 -20.90
C ASP A 115 -3.20 7.44 -21.80
N ALA A 116 -3.53 8.70 -22.11
CA ALA A 116 -2.71 9.56 -22.96
C ALA A 116 -1.36 9.98 -22.34
N ALA A 117 -1.18 9.86 -21.02
CA ALA A 117 0.14 10.09 -20.43
C ALA A 117 1.08 8.90 -20.61
N THR A 118 0.57 7.72 -20.93
CA THR A 118 1.39 6.51 -21.09
C THR A 118 2.53 6.73 -22.09
N GLU A 119 2.26 7.33 -23.25
CA GLU A 119 3.31 7.61 -24.25
C GLU A 119 4.29 8.70 -23.79
N MET A 120 3.80 9.73 -23.09
CA MET A 120 4.66 10.79 -22.56
C MET A 120 5.66 10.24 -21.53
N PHE A 121 5.18 9.42 -20.58
CA PHE A 121 6.04 8.76 -19.60
C PHE A 121 6.95 7.72 -20.25
N SER A 122 6.47 7.02 -21.28
CA SER A 122 7.26 6.05 -22.03
C SER A 122 8.51 6.67 -22.63
N GLU A 123 8.38 7.78 -23.36
CA GLU A 123 9.54 8.48 -23.94
C GLU A 123 10.48 9.01 -22.87
N LEU A 124 9.94 9.59 -21.79
CA LEU A 124 10.71 10.10 -20.66
C LEU A 124 11.59 9.00 -20.03
N ILE A 125 10.97 7.89 -19.65
CA ILE A 125 11.62 6.80 -18.91
C ILE A 125 12.61 6.07 -19.80
N CYS A 126 12.27 5.83 -21.06
CA CYS A 126 13.17 5.22 -22.03
C CYS A 126 14.43 6.05 -22.28
N GLY A 127 14.38 7.37 -22.04
CA GLY A 127 15.54 8.26 -22.09
C GLY A 127 16.52 8.08 -20.93
N TRP A 128 16.11 7.45 -19.83
CA TRP A 128 16.96 7.28 -18.64
C TRP A 128 17.52 5.86 -18.54
N THR A 129 18.85 5.75 -18.57
CA THR A 129 19.55 4.46 -18.61
C THR A 129 20.13 4.02 -17.26
N ARG A 130 19.97 4.85 -16.22
CA ARG A 130 20.58 4.65 -14.89
C ARG A 130 19.57 4.56 -13.76
N LEU A 131 18.28 4.46 -14.07
CA LEU A 131 17.26 4.35 -13.03
C LEU A 131 17.47 3.10 -12.19
N THR A 132 17.46 3.28 -10.87
CA THR A 132 17.37 2.21 -9.89
C THR A 132 16.01 2.21 -9.21
N ASN A 133 15.41 3.39 -9.03
CA ASN A 133 14.16 3.54 -8.30
C ASN A 133 13.15 4.31 -9.15
N VAL A 134 12.03 3.67 -9.44
CA VAL A 134 10.88 4.32 -10.07
C VAL A 134 9.71 4.16 -9.12
N GLY A 135 9.32 5.25 -8.45
CA GLY A 135 8.31 5.23 -7.41
C GLY A 135 7.05 6.00 -7.75
N MET A 136 5.97 5.67 -7.03
CA MET A 136 4.59 5.97 -7.40
C MET A 136 4.19 5.30 -8.72
N PRO A 137 2.97 4.74 -8.82
CA PRO A 137 2.67 3.85 -9.91
C PRO A 137 2.52 4.67 -11.21
N ILE A 138 3.48 4.46 -12.11
CA ILE A 138 3.56 5.14 -13.42
C ILE A 138 2.86 4.32 -14.50
N PRO A 139 2.13 4.95 -15.44
CA PRO A 139 1.57 4.22 -16.57
C PRO A 139 2.69 3.67 -17.45
N VAL A 140 2.64 2.38 -17.80
CA VAL A 140 3.64 1.74 -18.66
C VAL A 140 3.02 1.13 -19.90
N ASN A 141 3.70 1.30 -21.04
CA ASN A 141 3.49 0.49 -22.24
C ASN A 141 4.56 -0.62 -22.35
N SER A 142 4.45 -1.49 -23.37
CA SER A 142 5.38 -2.60 -23.59
C SER A 142 6.83 -2.15 -23.78
N ARG A 143 7.06 -1.01 -24.44
CA ARG A 143 8.40 -0.45 -24.67
C ARG A 143 9.05 -0.02 -23.37
N THR A 144 8.31 0.71 -22.55
CA THR A 144 8.76 1.16 -21.22
C THR A 144 9.07 -0.02 -20.31
N LEU A 145 8.22 -1.05 -20.34
CA LEU A 145 8.40 -2.24 -19.53
C LEU A 145 9.69 -2.99 -19.88
N LEU A 146 9.97 -3.18 -21.18
CA LEU A 146 11.22 -3.79 -21.65
C LEU A 146 12.45 -2.98 -21.25
N HIS A 147 12.37 -1.66 -21.42
CA HIS A 147 13.43 -0.76 -21.03
C HIS A 147 13.72 -0.89 -19.53
N LEU A 148 12.71 -0.77 -18.68
CA LEU A 148 12.82 -0.91 -17.24
C LEU A 148 13.39 -2.28 -16.83
N ALA A 149 12.96 -3.36 -17.48
CA ALA A 149 13.49 -4.70 -17.24
C ALA A 149 14.99 -4.84 -17.59
N SER A 150 15.51 -4.01 -18.50
CA SER A 150 16.94 -3.99 -18.84
C SER A 150 17.82 -3.21 -17.84
N LEU A 151 17.21 -2.44 -16.94
CA LEU A 151 17.91 -1.62 -15.94
C LEU A 151 18.13 -2.39 -14.64
N SER A 152 19.13 -1.99 -13.85
CA SER A 152 19.40 -2.53 -12.51
C SER A 152 18.47 -1.94 -11.44
N LEU A 153 17.16 -2.12 -11.62
CA LEU A 153 16.15 -1.60 -10.71
C LEU A 153 16.19 -2.29 -9.34
N ARG A 154 15.88 -1.51 -8.31
CA ARG A 154 15.63 -1.96 -6.93
C ARG A 154 14.18 -1.76 -6.52
N LYS A 155 13.57 -0.66 -6.95
CA LYS A 155 12.17 -0.33 -6.63
C LYS A 155 11.42 0.04 -7.90
N LEU A 156 10.27 -0.58 -8.10
CA LEU A 156 9.43 -0.36 -9.27
C LEU A 156 7.97 -0.29 -8.88
N TYR A 157 7.32 0.82 -9.24
CA TYR A 157 5.91 1.07 -9.02
C TYR A 157 5.27 1.32 -10.37
N ILE A 158 4.28 0.51 -10.76
CA ILE A 158 3.65 0.54 -12.08
C ILE A 158 2.14 0.67 -11.94
N THR A 159 1.51 1.50 -12.77
CA THR A 159 0.06 1.49 -13.03
C THR A 159 -0.20 0.82 -14.36
N ILE A 160 -1.13 -0.14 -14.38
CA ILE A 160 -1.61 -0.79 -15.59
C ILE A 160 -2.64 0.15 -16.25
N PRO A 161 -2.43 0.61 -17.50
CA PRO A 161 -3.39 1.44 -18.20
C PRO A 161 -4.74 0.72 -18.39
N SER A 162 -5.85 1.47 -18.35
CA SER A 162 -7.18 0.89 -18.61
C SER A 162 -7.32 0.34 -20.01
N ALA A 163 -6.58 0.91 -20.97
CA ALA A 163 -6.53 0.44 -22.35
C ALA A 163 -5.99 -0.99 -22.52
N TRP A 164 -5.26 -1.54 -21.53
CA TRP A 164 -4.75 -2.93 -21.56
C TRP A 164 -5.86 -3.96 -21.30
N GLY A 165 -6.87 -3.93 -22.15
CA GLY A 165 -7.93 -4.91 -22.23
C GLY A 165 -7.43 -6.27 -22.71
N PRO A 166 -8.30 -7.29 -22.71
CA PRO A 166 -7.96 -8.67 -23.07
C PRO A 166 -7.35 -8.82 -24.48
N ALA A 167 -7.69 -7.95 -25.44
CA ALA A 167 -7.24 -8.10 -26.82
C ALA A 167 -5.75 -7.75 -27.02
N GLU A 168 -5.24 -6.68 -26.39
CA GLU A 168 -3.81 -6.34 -26.43
C GLU A 168 -2.95 -7.32 -25.63
N THR A 169 -3.60 -8.13 -24.76
CA THR A 169 -2.91 -9.14 -23.94
C THR A 169 -2.45 -10.38 -24.69
N ALA A 170 -2.91 -10.59 -25.94
CA ALA A 170 -2.66 -11.82 -26.69
C ALA A 170 -1.34 -11.85 -27.48
N HIS A 171 -0.66 -10.70 -27.66
CA HIS A 171 0.60 -10.60 -28.43
C HIS A 171 1.76 -10.08 -27.60
N SER A 172 1.67 -10.22 -26.27
CA SER A 172 2.45 -9.42 -25.35
C SER A 172 3.88 -9.92 -25.09
N VAL A 173 4.73 -8.95 -24.82
CA VAL A 173 6.13 -9.09 -24.44
C VAL A 173 6.23 -9.63 -23.01
N SER A 174 7.10 -10.63 -22.80
CA SER A 174 7.54 -11.08 -21.48
C SER A 174 8.72 -10.24 -21.02
N ALA A 175 8.68 -9.74 -19.79
CA ALA A 175 9.72 -8.89 -19.21
C ALA A 175 10.39 -9.61 -18.04
N TRP A 176 11.72 -9.70 -18.10
CA TRP A 176 12.55 -10.36 -17.09
C TRP A 176 13.28 -9.30 -16.30
N PHE A 177 12.83 -9.06 -15.07
CA PHE A 177 13.48 -8.11 -14.18
C PHE A 177 14.69 -8.76 -13.50
N PRO A 178 15.77 -7.99 -13.30
CA PRO A 178 16.94 -8.50 -12.61
C PRO A 178 16.63 -8.85 -11.15
N GLU A 179 17.44 -9.73 -10.58
CA GLU A 179 17.37 -10.08 -9.17
C GLU A 179 17.66 -8.90 -8.23
N SER A 180 18.19 -7.78 -8.72
CA SER A 180 18.34 -6.56 -7.94
C SER A 180 17.01 -5.94 -7.54
N LEU A 181 15.90 -6.30 -8.20
CA LEU A 181 14.58 -5.78 -7.87
C LEU A 181 14.16 -6.28 -6.48
N GLU A 182 14.02 -5.37 -5.54
CA GLU A 182 13.67 -5.64 -4.15
C GLU A 182 12.17 -5.41 -3.94
N ASN A 183 11.63 -4.30 -4.44
CA ASN A 183 10.25 -3.88 -4.22
C ASN A 183 9.51 -3.71 -5.55
N LEU A 184 8.40 -4.42 -5.70
CA LEU A 184 7.50 -4.31 -6.85
C LEU A 184 6.11 -3.89 -6.37
N CYS A 185 5.60 -2.80 -6.90
CA CYS A 185 4.23 -2.34 -6.68
C CYS A 185 3.49 -2.28 -8.02
N ILE A 186 2.32 -2.89 -8.08
CA ILE A 186 1.47 -2.94 -9.27
C ILE A 186 0.10 -2.40 -8.89
N SER A 187 -0.30 -1.28 -9.48
CA SER A 187 -1.67 -0.77 -9.44
C SER A 187 -2.36 -1.11 -10.75
N GLY A 188 -3.64 -1.41 -10.71
CA GLY A 188 -4.44 -1.54 -11.92
C GLY A 188 -5.94 -1.43 -11.67
N PRO A 189 -6.75 -1.37 -12.74
CA PRO A 189 -8.19 -1.19 -12.62
C PRO A 189 -8.87 -2.29 -11.81
N THR A 190 -8.40 -3.54 -11.96
CA THR A 190 -8.90 -4.70 -11.21
C THR A 190 -7.75 -5.67 -10.89
N PHE A 191 -7.98 -6.59 -9.94
CA PHE A 191 -7.02 -7.68 -9.70
C PHE A 191 -6.85 -8.61 -10.90
N SER A 192 -7.88 -8.81 -11.73
CA SER A 192 -7.74 -9.59 -12.98
C SER A 192 -6.75 -8.93 -13.94
N SER A 193 -6.75 -7.60 -14.03
CA SER A 193 -5.76 -6.85 -14.82
C SER A 193 -4.36 -7.02 -14.26
N CYS A 194 -4.22 -6.95 -12.93
CA CYS A 194 -2.94 -7.18 -12.25
C CYS A 194 -2.41 -8.61 -12.46
N ALA A 195 -3.26 -9.62 -12.35
CA ALA A 195 -2.90 -11.02 -12.58
C ALA A 195 -2.43 -11.24 -14.03
N ARG A 196 -3.19 -10.75 -15.02
CA ARG A 196 -2.80 -10.83 -16.44
C ARG A 196 -1.48 -10.13 -16.74
N PHE A 197 -1.21 -9.01 -16.08
CA PHE A 197 0.06 -8.31 -16.21
C PHE A 197 1.21 -9.11 -15.58
N MET A 198 1.04 -9.59 -14.35
CA MET A 198 2.05 -10.40 -13.66
C MET A 198 2.38 -11.70 -14.37
N ALA A 199 1.44 -12.30 -15.10
CA ALA A 199 1.70 -13.48 -15.93
C ALA A 199 2.82 -13.28 -16.97
N ARG A 200 3.21 -12.04 -17.25
CA ARG A 200 4.26 -11.65 -18.19
C ARG A 200 5.55 -11.21 -17.51
N LEU A 201 5.53 -11.08 -16.20
CA LEU A 201 6.66 -10.60 -15.43
C LEU A 201 7.37 -11.80 -14.82
N HIS A 202 8.67 -11.88 -15.06
CA HIS A 202 9.54 -12.75 -14.30
C HIS A 202 10.37 -11.88 -13.38
N ALA A 203 10.10 -11.99 -12.07
CA ALA A 203 10.78 -11.22 -11.05
C ALA A 203 10.85 -12.01 -9.74
N ALA A 204 11.90 -11.78 -8.96
CA ALA A 204 12.07 -12.36 -7.63
C ALA A 204 12.21 -11.26 -6.56
N PRO A 205 11.22 -10.36 -6.39
CA PRO A 205 11.27 -9.30 -5.40
C PRO A 205 11.21 -9.84 -3.96
N LEU A 206 11.72 -9.04 -3.03
CA LEU A 206 11.57 -9.26 -1.59
C LEU A 206 10.19 -8.80 -1.10
N SER A 207 9.65 -7.74 -1.71
CA SER A 207 8.36 -7.14 -1.35
C SER A 207 7.50 -6.95 -2.59
N VAL A 208 6.24 -7.38 -2.51
CA VAL A 208 5.23 -7.15 -3.55
C VAL A 208 4.01 -6.46 -2.96
N ASN A 209 3.57 -5.38 -3.61
CA ASN A 209 2.28 -4.76 -3.36
C ASN A 209 1.44 -4.81 -4.64
N VAL A 210 0.24 -5.36 -4.55
CA VAL A 210 -0.73 -5.31 -5.64
C VAL A 210 -1.95 -4.51 -5.19
N ARG A 211 -2.30 -3.48 -5.94
CA ARG A 211 -3.43 -2.60 -5.69
C ARG A 211 -4.45 -2.67 -6.82
N SER A 212 -5.71 -2.91 -6.47
CA SER A 212 -6.86 -2.72 -7.35
C SER A 212 -7.48 -1.35 -7.11
N GLU A 213 -7.84 -0.65 -8.18
CA GLU A 213 -8.56 0.63 -8.12
C GLU A 213 -10.08 0.46 -8.10
N ALA A 214 -10.55 -0.77 -8.32
CA ALA A 214 -11.93 -1.16 -8.13
C ALA A 214 -12.07 -2.16 -6.97
N PRO A 215 -13.27 -2.26 -6.36
CA PRO A 215 -13.61 -3.38 -5.48
C PRO A 215 -13.44 -4.71 -6.23
N CYS A 216 -12.92 -5.73 -5.57
CA CYS A 216 -12.63 -7.01 -6.21
C CYS A 216 -13.74 -8.04 -6.03
N ARG A 217 -13.78 -9.03 -6.92
CA ARG A 217 -14.57 -10.26 -6.77
C ARG A 217 -13.69 -11.43 -6.30
N ALA A 218 -14.30 -12.41 -5.62
CA ALA A 218 -13.57 -13.57 -5.08
C ALA A 218 -12.75 -14.34 -6.14
N HIS A 219 -13.29 -14.50 -7.36
CA HIS A 219 -12.56 -15.17 -8.43
C HIS A 219 -11.31 -14.39 -8.89
N GLU A 220 -11.32 -13.06 -8.80
CA GLU A 220 -10.17 -12.23 -9.16
C GLU A 220 -9.07 -12.33 -8.12
N VAL A 221 -9.43 -12.39 -6.83
CA VAL A 221 -8.48 -12.68 -5.75
C VAL A 221 -7.83 -14.04 -5.98
N ARG A 222 -8.63 -15.07 -6.26
CA ARG A 222 -8.11 -16.41 -6.54
C ARG A 222 -7.19 -16.45 -7.76
N GLU A 223 -7.57 -15.76 -8.84
CA GLU A 223 -6.74 -15.66 -10.04
C GLU A 223 -5.41 -14.97 -9.71
N LEU A 224 -5.46 -13.87 -8.95
CA LEU A 224 -4.30 -13.11 -8.52
C LEU A 224 -3.38 -13.94 -7.64
N THR A 225 -3.88 -14.56 -6.57
CA THR A 225 -3.07 -15.36 -5.64
C THR A 225 -2.46 -16.56 -6.34
N LYS A 226 -3.22 -17.22 -7.23
CA LYS A 226 -2.69 -18.28 -8.08
C LYS A 226 -1.55 -17.75 -8.95
N MET A 227 -1.71 -16.59 -9.59
CA MET A 227 -0.69 -16.00 -10.44
C MET A 227 0.57 -15.59 -9.66
N LEU A 228 0.41 -14.96 -8.50
CA LEU A 228 1.52 -14.64 -7.59
C LEU A 228 2.29 -15.91 -7.27
N SER A 229 1.58 -16.97 -6.88
CA SER A 229 2.17 -18.26 -6.51
C SER A 229 2.86 -18.99 -7.66
N THR A 230 2.59 -18.65 -8.92
CA THR A 230 3.25 -19.28 -10.07
C THR A 230 4.42 -18.46 -10.59
N GLN A 231 4.35 -17.13 -10.52
CA GLN A 231 5.33 -16.23 -11.15
C GLN A 231 6.42 -15.74 -10.20
N LEU A 232 6.14 -15.63 -8.90
CA LEU A 232 7.09 -15.09 -7.93
C LEU A 232 7.92 -16.18 -7.26
N SER A 233 9.14 -15.82 -6.85
CA SER A 233 10.03 -16.72 -6.11
C SER A 233 9.50 -17.03 -4.70
N HIS A 234 9.22 -18.31 -4.45
CA HIS A 234 8.68 -18.80 -3.16
C HIS A 234 9.66 -18.67 -2.00
N GLN A 235 10.96 -18.65 -2.29
CA GLN A 235 12.03 -18.64 -1.29
C GLN A 235 12.52 -17.24 -0.94
N ARG A 236 12.11 -16.21 -1.69
CA ARG A 236 12.65 -14.86 -1.53
C ARG A 236 11.62 -13.85 -1.05
N LEU A 237 10.34 -14.03 -1.40
CA LEU A 237 9.29 -13.10 -1.01
C LEU A 237 9.11 -13.07 0.51
N GLN A 238 9.31 -11.90 1.11
CA GLN A 238 9.17 -11.66 2.55
C GLN A 238 7.97 -10.78 2.87
N GLU A 239 7.56 -9.90 1.94
CA GLU A 239 6.43 -9.01 2.15
C GLU A 239 5.44 -9.11 0.98
N LEU A 240 4.17 -9.32 1.31
CA LEU A 240 3.08 -9.31 0.35
C LEU A 240 1.94 -8.44 0.87
N CYS A 241 1.53 -7.47 0.06
CA CYS A 241 0.39 -6.60 0.33
C CYS A 241 -0.59 -6.71 -0.84
N ILE A 242 -1.86 -6.98 -0.55
CA ILE A 242 -2.95 -6.97 -1.52
C ILE A 242 -3.97 -5.95 -1.05
N GLN A 243 -4.17 -4.92 -1.87
CA GLN A 243 -4.98 -3.75 -1.57
C GLN A 243 -6.05 -3.57 -2.65
N MET A 244 -7.21 -3.05 -2.29
CA MET A 244 -8.24 -2.66 -3.23
C MET A 244 -8.90 -1.34 -2.83
N ALA A 245 -9.51 -0.67 -3.79
CA ALA A 245 -10.32 0.50 -3.47
C ALA A 245 -11.43 0.14 -2.48
N GLU A 246 -11.78 1.13 -1.66
CA GLU A 246 -12.88 1.01 -0.73
C GLU A 246 -14.16 0.61 -1.49
N PRO A 247 -14.90 -0.38 -0.99
CA PRO A 247 -16.14 -0.79 -1.63
C PRO A 247 -17.13 0.36 -1.57
N ASP A 248 -17.76 0.69 -2.70
CA ASP A 248 -18.94 1.53 -2.68
C ASP A 248 -19.98 0.90 -1.73
N ASN A 249 -20.57 1.69 -0.82
CA ASN A 249 -21.58 1.27 0.17
C ASN A 249 -22.82 0.54 -0.40
N LYS A 250 -22.90 0.38 -1.73
CA LYS A 250 -24.00 -0.26 -2.45
C LYS A 250 -23.73 -1.73 -2.77
N GLY A 251 -22.49 -2.21 -2.68
CA GLY A 251 -22.12 -3.59 -3.02
C GLY A 251 -22.05 -4.49 -1.80
N VAL A 252 -22.63 -5.70 -1.88
CA VAL A 252 -22.35 -6.75 -0.89
C VAL A 252 -20.88 -7.19 -1.08
N PRO A 253 -20.01 -7.00 -0.07
CA PRO A 253 -18.62 -7.38 -0.22
C PRO A 253 -18.47 -8.89 -0.37
N HIS A 254 -17.48 -9.29 -1.15
CA HIS A 254 -17.20 -10.70 -1.38
C HIS A 254 -16.47 -11.32 -0.19
N LEU A 255 -17.03 -12.42 0.31
CA LEU A 255 -16.46 -13.21 1.40
C LEU A 255 -15.40 -14.16 0.84
N LEU A 256 -14.18 -14.12 1.38
CA LEU A 256 -13.15 -15.07 1.00
C LEU A 256 -13.39 -16.46 1.58
N GLU A 257 -12.98 -17.46 0.82
CA GLU A 257 -12.82 -18.84 1.26
C GLU A 257 -11.33 -19.22 1.25
N LEU A 258 -10.98 -20.32 1.92
CA LEU A 258 -9.59 -20.80 1.99
C LEU A 258 -8.94 -20.93 0.61
N LYS A 259 -9.66 -21.53 -0.36
CA LYS A 259 -9.18 -21.74 -1.75
C LYS A 259 -8.78 -20.45 -2.49
N ASP A 260 -9.25 -19.28 -2.05
CA ASP A 260 -8.94 -18.01 -2.71
C ASP A 260 -7.56 -17.48 -2.31
N ILE A 261 -7.05 -17.89 -1.13
CA ILE A 261 -5.76 -17.44 -0.57
C ILE A 261 -4.76 -18.59 -0.33
N GLU A 262 -5.22 -19.84 -0.35
CA GLU A 262 -4.39 -21.05 -0.26
C GLU A 262 -3.16 -21.04 -1.18
N PRO A 263 -3.20 -20.53 -2.44
CA PRO A 263 -2.00 -20.46 -3.27
C PRO A 263 -0.82 -19.69 -2.64
N LEU A 264 -1.10 -18.75 -1.73
CA LEU A 264 -0.09 -17.98 -1.01
C LEU A 264 0.67 -18.80 0.04
N SER A 265 0.19 -20.00 0.41
CA SER A 265 0.87 -20.93 1.33
C SER A 265 2.26 -21.36 0.83
N ARG A 266 2.57 -21.17 -0.46
CA ARG A 266 3.88 -21.49 -1.04
C ARG A 266 4.99 -20.56 -0.56
N PHE A 267 4.66 -19.35 -0.12
CA PHE A 267 5.64 -18.34 0.31
C PHE A 267 6.06 -18.53 1.78
N THR A 268 6.85 -19.56 2.03
CA THR A 268 7.25 -19.95 3.40
C THR A 268 8.14 -18.93 4.11
N GLN A 269 8.75 -18.00 3.37
CA GLN A 269 9.62 -16.95 3.90
C GLN A 269 8.90 -15.62 4.19
N LEU A 270 7.56 -15.60 4.11
CA LEU A 270 6.78 -14.40 4.44
C LEU A 270 6.98 -13.98 5.89
N LYS A 271 7.32 -12.70 6.05
CA LYS A 271 7.38 -11.97 7.32
C LYS A 271 6.22 -11.00 7.47
N VAL A 272 5.74 -10.45 6.36
CA VAL A 272 4.63 -9.48 6.35
C VAL A 272 3.61 -9.91 5.33
N LEU A 273 2.38 -10.14 5.79
CA LEU A 273 1.25 -10.41 4.92
C LEU A 273 0.13 -9.43 5.25
N ASN A 274 -0.23 -8.60 4.28
CA ASN A 274 -1.31 -7.64 4.40
C ASN A 274 -2.42 -7.95 3.39
N LEU A 275 -3.50 -8.50 3.92
CA LEU A 275 -4.79 -8.78 3.27
C LEU A 275 -5.90 -8.01 3.98
N ASN A 276 -5.58 -6.87 4.61
CA ASN A 276 -6.50 -6.20 5.53
C ASN A 276 -7.74 -5.64 4.84
N GLU A 277 -7.60 -5.37 3.54
CA GLU A 277 -8.65 -4.86 2.65
C GLU A 277 -9.47 -5.99 2.03
N LEU A 278 -9.23 -7.25 2.43
CA LEU A 278 -10.04 -8.40 2.00
C LEU A 278 -10.89 -8.91 3.16
N TYR A 279 -12.10 -9.40 2.84
CA TYR A 279 -13.01 -9.90 3.85
C TYR A 279 -12.74 -11.38 4.15
N PRO A 280 -12.37 -11.77 5.38
CA PRO A 280 -12.02 -13.14 5.74
C PRO A 280 -13.22 -14.10 5.71
N GLY A 281 -14.42 -13.60 5.40
CA GLY A 281 -15.56 -14.41 5.02
C GLY A 281 -15.90 -15.51 6.02
N ASN A 282 -15.94 -16.74 5.53
CA ASN A 282 -16.29 -17.93 6.30
C ASN A 282 -15.07 -18.71 6.81
N LEU A 283 -13.88 -18.11 6.83
CA LEU A 283 -12.67 -18.79 7.33
C LEU A 283 -12.86 -19.19 8.80
N ARG A 284 -12.64 -20.47 9.07
CA ARG A 284 -12.75 -21.08 10.40
C ARG A 284 -11.37 -21.36 10.98
N ASP A 285 -11.34 -21.79 12.24
CA ASP A 285 -10.10 -22.12 12.95
C ASP A 285 -9.18 -23.08 12.19
N GLY A 286 -9.75 -24.10 11.52
CA GLY A 286 -8.99 -25.05 10.71
C GLY A 286 -8.31 -24.40 9.49
N ASP A 287 -9.00 -23.46 8.84
CA ASP A 287 -8.46 -22.73 7.69
C ASP A 287 -7.34 -21.78 8.13
N ILE A 288 -7.55 -21.08 9.24
CA ILE A 288 -6.53 -20.19 9.84
C ILE A 288 -5.31 -20.98 10.30
N HIS A 289 -5.51 -22.14 10.92
CA HIS A 289 -4.42 -23.04 11.30
C HIS A 289 -3.61 -23.47 10.07
N HIS A 290 -4.30 -23.89 9.00
CA HIS A 290 -3.64 -24.28 7.75
C HIS A 290 -2.78 -23.14 7.18
N LEU A 291 -3.32 -21.92 7.10
CA LEU A 291 -2.60 -20.76 6.60
C LEU A 291 -1.41 -20.37 7.48
N ALA A 292 -1.59 -20.34 8.81
CA ALA A 292 -0.52 -20.00 9.75
C ALA A 292 0.63 -21.02 9.70
N SER A 293 0.32 -22.32 9.55
CA SER A 293 1.33 -23.37 9.41
C SER A 293 2.21 -23.22 8.17
N ALA A 294 1.71 -22.55 7.13
CA ALA A 294 2.45 -22.28 5.90
C ALA A 294 3.42 -21.08 6.03
N TRP A 295 3.24 -20.22 7.03
CA TRP A 295 4.01 -18.99 7.23
C TRP A 295 4.66 -18.93 8.63
N PRO A 296 5.56 -19.86 8.97
CA PRO A 296 6.14 -19.95 10.31
C PRO A 296 7.03 -18.75 10.69
N HIS A 297 7.49 -17.97 9.70
CA HIS A 297 8.35 -16.80 9.88
C HIS A 297 7.59 -15.46 9.93
N LEU A 298 6.25 -15.52 10.02
CA LEU A 298 5.41 -14.34 9.98
C LEU A 298 5.64 -13.46 11.23
N VAL A 299 5.89 -12.18 10.99
CA VAL A 299 6.10 -11.13 12.00
C VAL A 299 4.87 -10.23 12.06
N ARG A 300 4.24 -9.95 10.91
CA ARG A 300 3.04 -9.11 10.83
C ARG A 300 1.99 -9.74 9.91
N LEU A 301 0.80 -9.95 10.46
CA LEU A 301 -0.38 -10.39 9.71
C LEU A 301 -1.47 -9.34 9.83
N PHE A 302 -1.95 -8.85 8.70
CA PHE A 302 -3.14 -7.99 8.66
C PHE A 302 -4.19 -8.64 7.78
N PHE A 303 -5.34 -8.99 8.34
CA PHE A 303 -6.39 -9.67 7.60
C PHE A 303 -7.78 -9.30 8.12
N GLY A 304 -8.56 -8.57 7.31
CA GLY A 304 -9.98 -8.39 7.56
C GLY A 304 -10.40 -7.44 8.65
N THR A 305 -9.51 -6.59 9.17
CA THR A 305 -9.86 -5.62 10.24
C THR A 305 -10.02 -4.20 9.74
N ARG A 306 -9.82 -3.92 8.44
CA ARG A 306 -9.94 -2.55 7.92
C ARG A 306 -11.37 -2.09 7.79
N TRP A 307 -12.26 -3.00 7.39
CA TRP A 307 -13.65 -2.67 7.07
C TRP A 307 -14.59 -3.56 7.85
N GLU A 308 -15.79 -3.05 8.09
CA GLU A 308 -16.84 -3.87 8.67
C GLU A 308 -17.26 -4.98 7.72
N SER A 309 -17.14 -6.21 8.20
CA SER A 309 -17.62 -7.37 7.45
C SER A 309 -19.13 -7.50 7.67
N PRO A 310 -19.93 -7.71 6.61
CA PRO A 310 -21.36 -7.99 6.77
C PRO A 310 -21.63 -9.35 7.41
N VAL A 311 -20.59 -10.17 7.57
CA VAL A 311 -20.69 -11.49 8.19
C VAL A 311 -19.85 -11.51 9.46
N ARG A 312 -20.43 -12.07 10.51
CA ARG A 312 -19.72 -12.28 11.76
C ARG A 312 -18.51 -13.19 11.52
N PRO A 313 -17.32 -12.82 12.04
CA PRO A 313 -16.13 -13.67 11.94
C PRO A 313 -16.41 -15.09 12.44
N CYS A 314 -15.80 -16.11 11.84
CA CYS A 314 -15.94 -17.50 12.31
C CYS A 314 -14.74 -17.98 13.14
N VAL A 315 -13.67 -17.18 13.22
CA VAL A 315 -12.45 -17.52 13.95
C VAL A 315 -12.69 -17.35 15.45
N SER A 316 -12.40 -18.39 16.21
CA SER A 316 -12.51 -18.42 17.67
C SER A 316 -11.15 -18.22 18.35
N VAL A 317 -11.14 -18.25 19.68
CA VAL A 317 -9.92 -18.33 20.49
C VAL A 317 -9.00 -19.47 20.04
N ALA A 318 -9.54 -20.62 19.61
CA ALA A 318 -8.74 -21.75 19.15
C ALA A 318 -8.00 -21.45 17.83
N GLY A 319 -8.63 -20.70 16.93
CA GLY A 319 -7.99 -20.19 15.73
C GLY A 319 -6.86 -19.20 16.06
N LEU A 320 -7.09 -18.29 17.00
CA LEU A 320 -6.05 -17.37 17.48
C LEU A 320 -4.86 -18.12 18.09
N GLN A 321 -5.10 -19.07 18.99
CA GLN A 321 -4.05 -19.91 19.58
C GLN A 321 -3.25 -20.67 18.51
N SER A 322 -3.92 -21.15 17.46
CA SER A 322 -3.25 -21.80 16.34
C SER A 322 -2.27 -20.86 15.65
N VAL A 323 -2.65 -19.62 15.35
CA VAL A 323 -1.72 -18.63 14.76
C VAL A 323 -0.52 -18.39 15.66
N LEU A 324 -0.76 -18.14 16.96
CA LEU A 324 0.31 -17.87 17.93
C LEU A 324 1.27 -19.06 18.07
N THR A 325 0.76 -20.28 17.97
CA THR A 325 1.60 -21.50 18.05
C THR A 325 2.47 -21.66 16.81
N GLN A 326 1.91 -21.41 15.63
CA GLN A 326 2.60 -21.64 14.35
C GLN A 326 3.56 -20.50 13.98
N CYS A 327 3.31 -19.27 14.48
CA CYS A 327 4.07 -18.07 14.14
C CYS A 327 4.75 -17.46 15.38
N PRO A 328 5.83 -18.07 15.91
CA PRO A 328 6.45 -17.64 17.18
C PRO A 328 7.13 -16.25 17.14
N MET A 329 7.34 -15.71 15.94
CA MET A 329 7.93 -14.39 15.72
C MET A 329 6.87 -13.28 15.54
N LEU A 330 5.58 -13.60 15.69
CA LEU A 330 4.51 -12.67 15.39
C LEU A 330 4.50 -11.49 16.37
N GLU A 331 4.69 -10.28 15.86
CA GLU A 331 4.68 -9.04 16.64
C GLU A 331 3.36 -8.27 16.47
N THR A 332 2.72 -8.39 15.31
CA THR A 332 1.45 -7.71 15.00
C THR A 332 0.47 -8.67 14.34
N LEU A 333 -0.73 -8.76 14.91
CA LEU A 333 -1.82 -9.55 14.39
C LEU A 333 -3.08 -8.71 14.30
N CYS A 334 -3.59 -8.51 13.09
CA CYS A 334 -4.92 -7.97 12.86
C CYS A 334 -5.77 -9.09 12.25
N LEU A 335 -6.70 -9.62 13.04
CA LEU A 335 -7.57 -10.74 12.65
C LEU A 335 -8.89 -10.63 13.41
N PRO A 336 -10.04 -10.64 12.73
CA PRO A 336 -11.33 -10.71 13.40
C PRO A 336 -11.50 -12.03 14.15
N VAL A 337 -11.56 -11.96 15.49
CA VAL A 337 -11.67 -13.13 16.37
C VAL A 337 -12.86 -12.96 17.31
N ASN A 338 -13.67 -14.00 17.45
CA ASN A 338 -14.75 -14.06 18.42
C ASN A 338 -14.30 -14.72 19.72
N PHE A 339 -14.50 -13.99 20.81
CA PHE A 339 -14.28 -14.43 22.19
C PHE A 339 -15.62 -14.74 22.83
N HIS A 340 -16.20 -15.86 22.40
CA HIS A 340 -17.43 -16.39 22.96
C HIS A 340 -17.14 -17.55 23.88
N PHE A 341 -17.41 -17.37 25.17
CA PHE A 341 -17.27 -18.41 26.18
C PHE A 341 -18.62 -19.07 26.43
N SER A 342 -18.62 -20.40 26.58
CA SER A 342 -19.74 -21.09 27.19
C SER A 342 -19.74 -20.83 28.70
N PRO A 343 -20.89 -20.96 29.39
CA PRO A 343 -20.96 -20.78 30.84
C PRO A 343 -19.97 -21.64 31.63
N ASP A 344 -19.62 -22.82 31.10
CA ASP A 344 -18.68 -23.75 31.73
C ASP A 344 -17.20 -23.39 31.49
N MET A 345 -16.91 -22.43 30.61
CA MET A 345 -15.56 -22.00 30.21
C MET A 345 -15.19 -20.60 30.74
N ILE A 346 -15.90 -20.10 31.76
CA ILE A 346 -15.58 -18.79 32.36
C ILE A 346 -14.19 -18.88 33.01
N ILE A 347 -13.24 -18.14 32.44
CA ILE A 347 -11.86 -18.08 32.91
C ILE A 347 -11.78 -17.00 33.99
N SER A 348 -11.43 -17.42 35.21
CA SER A 348 -11.04 -16.49 36.27
C SER A 348 -9.55 -16.18 36.18
N ALA A 349 -9.16 -14.96 36.55
CA ALA A 349 -7.75 -14.55 36.65
C ALA A 349 -6.93 -15.43 37.63
N GLU A 350 -7.59 -16.16 38.53
CA GLU A 350 -6.95 -17.06 39.50
C GLU A 350 -6.61 -18.44 38.91
N GLN A 351 -7.19 -18.80 37.76
CA GLN A 351 -6.95 -20.10 37.16
C GLN A 351 -5.64 -20.08 36.35
N PRO A 352 -4.71 -21.03 36.59
CA PRO A 352 -3.48 -21.11 35.82
C PRO A 352 -3.81 -21.43 34.36
N TYR A 353 -3.46 -20.53 33.46
CA TYR A 353 -3.60 -20.75 32.03
C TYR A 353 -2.55 -21.78 31.57
N SER A 354 -3.01 -22.91 31.03
CA SER A 354 -2.15 -23.99 30.53
C SER A 354 -1.93 -23.95 29.02
N GLY A 355 -2.38 -22.89 28.35
CA GLY A 355 -2.28 -22.74 26.91
C GLY A 355 -0.96 -22.10 26.47
N VAL A 356 -0.99 -21.53 25.26
CA VAL A 356 0.18 -20.94 24.60
C VAL A 356 0.41 -19.54 25.15
N VAL A 357 1.58 -19.28 25.75
CA VAL A 357 1.97 -17.93 26.15
C VAL A 357 2.85 -17.34 25.06
N HIS A 358 2.39 -16.26 24.42
CA HIS A 358 3.10 -15.63 23.32
C HIS A 358 3.64 -14.25 23.72
N THR A 359 4.95 -14.17 23.95
CA THR A 359 5.61 -12.99 24.52
C THR A 359 6.06 -11.96 23.48
N SER A 360 6.14 -12.36 22.20
CA SER A 360 6.61 -11.48 21.12
C SER A 360 5.50 -10.57 20.57
N LEU A 361 4.23 -10.93 20.76
CA LEU A 361 3.11 -10.19 20.19
C LEU A 361 2.92 -8.87 20.93
N ARG A 362 3.03 -7.76 20.18
CA ARG A 362 2.92 -6.40 20.70
C ARG A 362 1.61 -5.74 20.34
N HIS A 363 0.97 -6.13 19.25
CA HIS A 363 -0.27 -5.53 18.80
C HIS A 363 -1.26 -6.61 18.35
N LEU A 364 -2.45 -6.62 18.96
CA LEU A 364 -3.59 -7.42 18.52
C LEU A 364 -4.73 -6.48 18.13
N ASN A 365 -5.14 -6.53 16.87
CA ASN A 365 -6.36 -5.89 16.40
C ASN A 365 -7.42 -6.95 16.11
N VAL A 366 -8.54 -6.90 16.83
CA VAL A 366 -9.64 -7.88 16.70
C VAL A 366 -10.72 -7.44 15.71
N GLY A 367 -10.56 -6.30 15.04
CA GLY A 367 -11.51 -5.78 14.05
C GLY A 367 -12.95 -5.74 14.56
N CYS A 368 -13.87 -6.32 13.77
CA CYS A 368 -15.28 -6.50 14.12
C CYS A 368 -15.57 -7.80 14.90
N GLY A 369 -14.54 -8.42 15.49
CA GLY A 369 -14.70 -9.55 16.39
C GLY A 369 -15.63 -9.23 17.55
N SER A 370 -16.31 -10.24 18.09
CA SER A 370 -17.25 -10.07 19.19
C SER A 370 -16.74 -10.70 20.49
N CYS A 371 -17.19 -10.19 21.63
CA CYS A 371 -16.83 -10.68 22.94
C CYS A 371 -18.08 -10.67 23.83
N ASN A 372 -18.48 -11.83 24.36
CA ASN A 372 -19.66 -11.92 25.22
C ASN A 372 -19.33 -11.74 26.71
N GLU A 373 -18.09 -12.03 27.12
CA GLU A 373 -17.63 -11.99 28.52
C GLU A 373 -16.33 -11.19 28.66
N PRO A 374 -16.40 -9.85 28.75
CA PRO A 374 -15.21 -8.99 28.79
C PRO A 374 -14.17 -9.36 29.85
N LYS A 375 -14.62 -9.80 31.04
CA LYS A 375 -13.72 -10.21 32.14
C LYS A 375 -12.93 -11.47 31.80
N SER A 376 -13.62 -12.49 31.28
CA SER A 376 -12.99 -13.75 30.86
C SER A 376 -12.03 -13.51 29.70
N THR A 377 -12.42 -12.68 28.74
CA THR A 377 -11.57 -12.27 27.61
C THR A 377 -10.31 -11.56 28.09
N ALA A 378 -10.43 -10.57 28.98
CA ALA A 378 -9.29 -9.84 29.51
C ALA A 378 -8.33 -10.76 30.30
N ALA A 379 -8.87 -11.63 31.16
CA ALA A 379 -8.06 -12.61 31.90
C ALA A 379 -7.31 -13.57 30.97
N LEU A 380 -7.99 -14.11 29.95
CA LEU A 380 -7.39 -14.97 28.94
C LEU A 380 -6.30 -14.24 28.15
N LEU A 381 -6.58 -13.04 27.65
CA LEU A 381 -5.63 -12.25 26.87
C LEU A 381 -4.41 -11.86 27.71
N SER A 382 -4.59 -11.46 28.98
CA SER A 382 -3.49 -11.15 29.89
C SER A 382 -2.57 -12.36 30.13
N ALA A 383 -3.15 -13.55 30.29
CA ALA A 383 -2.40 -14.78 30.47
C ALA A 383 -1.69 -15.26 29.18
N MET A 384 -2.37 -15.17 28.04
CA MET A 384 -1.89 -15.63 26.74
C MET A 384 -0.88 -14.64 26.11
N LEU A 385 -1.07 -13.34 26.31
CA LEU A 385 -0.42 -12.23 25.60
C LEU A 385 0.01 -11.11 26.58
N PRO A 386 0.97 -11.37 27.48
CA PRO A 386 1.24 -10.50 28.64
C PRO A 386 1.86 -9.14 28.31
N SER A 387 2.25 -8.87 27.06
CA SER A 387 2.93 -7.62 26.66
C SER A 387 2.39 -7.07 25.34
N MET A 388 1.10 -7.27 25.12
CA MET A 388 0.37 -6.84 23.93
C MET A 388 -0.32 -5.50 24.19
N TYR A 389 -0.67 -4.80 23.12
CA TYR A 389 -1.62 -3.70 23.07
C TYR A 389 -2.83 -4.15 22.23
N LEU A 390 -4.02 -3.97 22.77
CA LEU A 390 -5.27 -4.39 22.12
C LEU A 390 -5.89 -3.20 21.40
N SER A 391 -6.28 -3.38 20.14
CA SER A 391 -7.18 -2.46 19.44
C SER A 391 -8.34 -3.23 18.80
N TYR A 392 -9.38 -2.51 18.45
CA TYR A 392 -10.54 -3.03 17.72
C TYR A 392 -10.99 -1.98 16.70
N TRP A 393 -11.94 -2.34 15.85
CA TRP A 393 -12.44 -1.38 14.87
C TRP A 393 -13.31 -0.32 15.56
N LYS A 394 -12.86 0.93 15.48
CA LYS A 394 -13.65 2.12 15.83
C LYS A 394 -13.80 2.89 14.52
N GLU A 395 -15.03 3.09 14.08
CA GLU A 395 -15.29 3.95 12.93
C GLU A 395 -14.81 5.35 13.29
N TYR A 396 -13.76 5.83 12.63
CA TYR A 396 -13.34 7.23 12.71
C TYR A 396 -14.01 7.92 11.52
N SER A 397 -15.30 8.21 11.61
CA SER A 397 -15.95 9.14 10.70
C SER A 397 -15.85 10.55 11.28
N GLU A 398 -14.80 11.28 10.91
CA GLU A 398 -14.76 12.73 11.14
C GLU A 398 -15.75 13.50 10.24
N ASP A 399 -16.49 12.81 9.36
CA ASP A 399 -17.49 13.42 8.49
C ASP A 399 -18.86 13.51 9.18
N GLU A 400 -19.39 14.74 9.30
CA GLU A 400 -20.62 15.18 10.01
C GLU A 400 -21.95 14.56 9.49
N GLY A 401 -21.92 13.39 8.85
CA GLY A 401 -23.07 12.70 8.27
C GLY A 401 -23.31 11.28 8.79
N GLU A 402 -22.76 10.93 9.96
CA GLU A 402 -22.76 9.57 10.50
C GLU A 402 -24.16 8.95 10.54
N THR A 403 -24.30 7.79 9.90
CA THR A 403 -25.37 6.85 10.24
C THR A 403 -25.17 6.42 11.69
N PRO A 404 -26.19 6.52 12.56
CA PRO A 404 -26.05 6.10 13.95
C PRO A 404 -25.69 4.61 14.01
N LEU A 405 -24.72 4.29 14.88
CA LEU A 405 -24.33 2.90 15.18
C LEU A 405 -25.55 2.07 15.57
N THR A 406 -25.57 0.81 15.14
CA THR A 406 -26.57 -0.15 15.60
C THR A 406 -26.37 -0.48 17.09
N ASP A 407 -27.43 -0.96 17.75
CA ASP A 407 -27.33 -1.42 19.14
C ASP A 407 -26.31 -2.57 19.29
N GLU A 408 -26.17 -3.41 18.25
CA GLU A 408 -25.20 -4.50 18.22
C GLU A 408 -23.76 -3.97 18.13
N GLU A 409 -23.49 -3.01 17.24
CA GLU A 409 -22.17 -2.35 17.14
C GLU A 409 -21.80 -1.64 18.44
N SER A 410 -22.75 -0.89 19.01
CA SER A 410 -22.57 -0.17 20.27
C SER A 410 -22.25 -1.14 21.41
N SER A 411 -22.99 -2.23 21.52
CA SER A 411 -22.73 -3.27 22.53
C SER A 411 -21.39 -3.96 22.32
N ARG A 412 -20.99 -4.22 21.07
CA ARG A 412 -19.69 -4.83 20.70
C ARG A 412 -18.53 -3.91 21.09
N ILE A 413 -18.63 -2.62 20.74
CA ILE A 413 -17.62 -1.62 21.09
C ILE A 413 -17.51 -1.49 22.60
N ALA A 414 -18.64 -1.39 23.31
CA ALA A 414 -18.65 -1.31 24.78
C ALA A 414 -17.98 -2.51 25.45
N ALA A 415 -18.18 -3.72 24.91
CA ALA A 415 -17.51 -4.92 25.40
C ALA A 415 -15.98 -4.83 25.25
N TRP A 416 -15.47 -4.37 24.11
CA TRP A 416 -14.03 -4.24 23.88
C TRP A 416 -13.38 -3.08 24.66
N VAL A 417 -14.09 -1.97 24.86
CA VAL A 417 -13.68 -0.90 25.79
C VAL A 417 -13.48 -1.47 27.18
N GLU A 418 -14.42 -2.29 27.68
CA GLU A 418 -14.30 -2.92 28.99
C GLU A 418 -13.11 -3.89 29.06
N VAL A 419 -12.85 -4.66 28.00
CA VAL A 419 -11.64 -5.52 27.93
C VAL A 419 -10.36 -4.69 28.03
N GLN A 420 -10.24 -3.59 27.27
CA GLN A 420 -9.06 -2.71 27.33
C GLN A 420 -8.87 -2.11 28.73
N ARG A 421 -9.96 -1.64 29.35
CA ARG A 421 -9.95 -1.10 30.71
C ARG A 421 -9.45 -2.14 31.72
N LEU A 422 -9.90 -3.39 31.59
CA LEU A 422 -9.48 -4.50 32.47
C LEU A 422 -8.03 -4.92 32.25
N LEU A 423 -7.49 -4.74 31.05
CA LEU A 423 -6.08 -4.94 30.75
C LEU A 423 -5.18 -3.80 31.25
N GLY A 424 -5.76 -2.70 31.75
CA GLY A 424 -5.03 -1.58 32.33
C GLY A 424 -4.42 -0.64 31.29
N TYR A 425 -4.95 -0.58 30.07
CA TYR A 425 -4.57 0.46 29.13
C TYR A 425 -5.25 1.77 29.54
N ASP A 426 -4.46 2.82 29.75
CA ASP A 426 -4.99 4.17 29.92
C ASP A 426 -5.70 4.55 28.62
N LEU A 427 -7.02 4.72 28.72
CA LEU A 427 -7.83 5.32 27.68
C LEU A 427 -7.50 6.82 27.72
N ASP A 428 -6.50 7.27 26.97
CA ASP A 428 -6.36 8.69 26.67
C ASP A 428 -7.62 9.09 25.88
N LEU A 429 -8.61 9.60 26.63
CA LEU A 429 -9.92 10.04 26.15
C LEU A 429 -9.83 11.23 25.17
N ASP A 430 -8.64 11.79 24.97
CA ASP A 430 -8.40 12.88 24.02
C ASP A 430 -8.16 12.38 22.58
N ASP A 431 -8.02 11.05 22.37
CA ASP A 431 -8.07 10.39 21.05
C ASP A 431 -9.41 9.61 20.85
N ILE A 432 -10.44 9.88 21.69
CA ILE A 432 -11.77 9.24 21.65
C ILE A 432 -12.83 10.07 20.94
#